data_AF-A0A8T7FM85-F1
#
_entry.id   AF-A0A8T7FM85-F1
#
_cell.length_a   1.000
_cell.length_b   1.000
_cell.length_c   1.000
_cell.angle_alpha   90.00
_cell.angle_beta   90.00
_cell.angle_gamma   90.00
#
_symmetry.space_group_name_H-M   'P 1'
#
loop_
_entity.id
_entity.type
_entity.pdbx_description
1 polymer ?
#
loop_
_entity_poly.entity_id
_entity_poly.type
_entity_poly.pdbx_seq_one_letter_code
_entity_poly.pdbx_strand_id
1 'polypeptide(L)'
;MLACAPHSVDTVRKGRQRRAKLDFNVLNSAKLKVRKLAESAGIDFKPTKSGYPHFYYIDDPLPTSPKKGEGGAVFELSGARVRQVLDYATVCDMSALTKGRSAETTIATPKGSVKVVLTCVNANTYQLEAPSAKASVVATWLRDLSDGYVSFNLDGEKDFSARRMPGPFIVADGRKKNVVKPSPLPSPSGRGGSVGVEKPFYIGIKPPVGNEAALPSFAWQDVEGELKKTALNQTHRDLGGRMVPFAGWEMPVVYTSIFEEHLATRQAAGLFDVSHMGVYDVRGADAASFLDSVCGNDCGGLLPGESLYTHFLTPDADVIDDTLVYRRGWNDYLVVVNASNDDKDRTWLEAVRDGTVRIDNDRPWARTYGYNAEIRNLRDPKAGSAMRVDIALQGPKSRDILLAMGVDSETRARIIKLKRTELCDAVVGGFDLIVSRTGYTGEKMAFELFVHPERAVDFWNAVLKAGEPFGVKPIGLGARDSLRTEAGLPLYGHEMGLGSGKFDGRDLGVAEGGFGSYVKTYKPWFIGRDAFVAREKERKGVVIRFRFDEQRTRMAHNSDPVVNDKGERIGFVTSCAIDSERFLTGQAYVDLAYAKEGTPILIHQGGVMDRPPAAAKVVSRFAKL
;
A
#
# COMPACT_ATOMS: atom_id res chain seq x y z
N MET A 1 18.05 -13.96 25.91
CA MET A 1 18.50 -13.69 24.52
C MET A 1 18.54 -14.94 23.65
N LEU A 2 18.98 -16.12 24.14
CA LEU A 2 19.07 -17.35 23.31
C LEU A 2 17.74 -17.80 22.68
N ALA A 3 16.61 -17.52 23.35
CA ALA A 3 15.27 -17.81 22.87
C ALA A 3 14.71 -16.80 21.85
N CYS A 4 15.42 -15.69 21.59
CA CYS A 4 15.01 -14.72 20.59
C CYS A 4 15.37 -15.22 19.18
N ALA A 5 14.48 -15.01 18.22
CA ALA A 5 14.75 -15.19 16.80
C ALA A 5 14.84 -13.79 16.13
N PRO A 6 16.06 -13.26 15.91
CA PRO A 6 16.25 -11.91 15.40
C PRO A 6 15.90 -11.81 13.91
N HIS A 7 15.29 -10.69 13.51
CA HIS A 7 15.05 -10.34 12.11
C HIS A 7 15.22 -8.83 11.90
N SER A 8 15.17 -8.40 10.64
CA SER A 8 15.22 -6.98 10.28
C SER A 8 14.04 -6.59 9.40
N VAL A 9 13.58 -5.35 9.55
CA VAL A 9 12.57 -4.74 8.68
C VAL A 9 13.09 -3.40 8.20
N ASP A 10 13.03 -3.16 6.90
CA ASP A 10 13.38 -1.86 6.34
C ASP A 10 12.23 -0.87 6.50
N THR A 11 12.58 0.34 6.91
CA THR A 11 11.63 1.43 7.13
C THR A 11 12.10 2.66 6.36
N VAL A 12 11.17 3.35 5.71
CA VAL A 12 11.46 4.55 4.90
C VAL A 12 12.23 5.60 5.71
N ARG A 13 11.86 5.82 6.97
CA ARG A 13 12.45 6.88 7.81
C ARG A 13 13.59 6.44 8.74
N LYS A 14 13.56 5.20 9.25
CA LYS A 14 14.53 4.72 10.26
C LYS A 14 15.51 3.68 9.69
N GLY A 15 15.50 3.47 8.38
CA GLY A 15 16.30 2.44 7.72
C GLY A 15 16.02 1.04 8.25
N ARG A 16 17.05 0.20 8.26
CA ARG A 16 16.97 -1.20 8.69
C ARG A 16 16.83 -1.31 10.21
N GLN A 17 15.65 -1.75 10.66
CA GLN A 17 15.31 -1.89 12.08
C GLN A 17 15.46 -3.33 12.54
N ARG A 18 16.23 -3.56 13.61
CA ARG A 18 16.35 -4.89 14.24
C ARG A 18 15.16 -5.17 15.15
N ARG A 19 14.62 -6.38 15.07
CA ARG A 19 13.50 -6.89 15.85
C ARG A 19 13.76 -8.35 16.21
N ALA A 20 12.93 -8.93 17.07
CA ALA A 20 13.01 -10.35 17.39
C ALA A 20 11.62 -10.92 17.67
N LYS A 21 11.47 -12.20 17.33
CA LYS A 21 10.34 -13.02 17.76
C LYS A 21 10.69 -13.80 19.02
N LEU A 22 9.67 -14.07 19.82
CA LEU A 22 9.75 -14.85 21.05
C LEU A 22 8.84 -16.06 20.98
N ASP A 23 9.34 -17.21 21.44
CA ASP A 23 8.50 -18.37 21.70
C ASP A 23 7.43 -18.05 22.77
N PHE A 24 6.22 -18.59 22.59
CA PHE A 24 5.08 -18.37 23.47
C PHE A 24 5.33 -18.86 24.90
N ASN A 25 5.91 -20.05 25.07
CA ASN A 25 6.15 -20.61 26.41
C ASN A 25 7.23 -19.80 27.13
N VAL A 26 8.28 -19.40 26.40
CA VAL A 26 9.36 -18.55 26.96
C VAL A 26 8.82 -17.19 27.39
N LEU A 27 8.04 -16.51 26.53
CA LEU A 27 7.46 -15.21 26.84
C LEU A 27 6.59 -15.29 28.09
N ASN A 28 5.67 -16.26 28.17
CA ASN A 28 4.77 -16.38 29.31
C ASN A 28 5.48 -16.82 30.59
N SER A 29 6.49 -17.69 30.49
CA SER A 29 7.34 -18.03 31.65
C SER A 29 8.09 -16.80 32.18
N ALA A 30 8.57 -15.93 31.28
CA ALA A 30 9.20 -14.68 31.67
C ALA A 30 8.20 -13.70 32.31
N LYS A 31 7.01 -13.52 31.70
CA LYS A 31 5.92 -12.69 32.26
C LYS A 31 5.57 -13.12 33.70
N LEU A 32 5.42 -14.43 33.97
CA LEU A 32 5.15 -14.95 35.31
C LEU A 32 6.28 -14.68 36.32
N LYS A 33 7.55 -14.85 35.92
CA LYS A 33 8.71 -14.54 36.76
C LYS A 33 8.79 -13.05 37.09
N VAL A 34 8.51 -12.19 36.11
CA VAL A 34 8.46 -10.74 36.29
C VAL A 34 7.32 -10.34 37.24
N ARG A 35 6.13 -10.94 37.10
CA ARG A 35 5.02 -10.71 38.02
C ARG A 35 5.41 -11.05 39.46
N LYS A 36 5.95 -12.25 39.68
CA LYS A 36 6.38 -12.70 41.01
C LYS A 36 7.42 -11.75 41.63
N LEU A 37 8.38 -11.28 40.83
CA LEU A 37 9.37 -10.32 41.27
C LEU A 37 8.73 -8.98 41.65
N ALA A 38 7.86 -8.44 40.81
CA ALA A 38 7.15 -7.19 41.07
C ALA A 38 6.26 -7.28 42.33
N GLU A 39 5.50 -8.37 42.48
CA GLU A 39 4.68 -8.63 43.67
C GLU A 39 5.54 -8.70 44.94
N SER A 40 6.71 -9.35 44.87
CA SER A 40 7.63 -9.45 46.01
C SER A 40 8.27 -8.11 46.41
N ALA A 41 8.36 -7.15 45.47
CA ALA A 41 8.90 -5.82 45.71
C ALA A 41 7.85 -4.83 46.28
N GLY A 42 6.56 -5.23 46.31
CA GLY A 42 5.45 -4.37 46.69
C GLY A 42 4.95 -3.54 45.52
N ILE A 43 3.88 -4.00 44.87
CA ILE A 43 3.17 -3.22 43.85
C ILE A 43 2.31 -2.14 44.51
N ASP A 44 2.46 -0.89 44.09
CA ASP A 44 1.73 0.28 44.58
C ASP A 44 0.47 0.60 43.77
N PHE A 45 0.16 -0.22 42.78
CA PHE A 45 -1.04 -0.11 41.94
C PHE A 45 -1.82 -1.42 41.89
N LYS A 46 -3.11 -1.32 41.59
CA LYS A 46 -3.97 -2.49 41.35
C LYS A 46 -3.95 -2.82 39.85
N PRO A 47 -3.38 -3.97 39.43
CA PRO A 47 -3.39 -4.35 38.02
C PRO A 47 -4.84 -4.48 37.51
N THR A 48 -5.08 -4.01 36.29
CA THR A 48 -6.34 -4.27 35.61
C THR A 48 -6.50 -5.77 35.41
N LYS A 49 -7.75 -6.25 35.30
CA LYS A 49 -8.08 -7.67 35.04
C LYS A 49 -8.59 -7.93 33.62
N SER A 50 -8.79 -6.88 32.82
CA SER A 50 -9.13 -6.97 31.40
C SER A 50 -8.88 -5.66 30.63
N GLY A 51 -8.57 -5.70 29.33
CA GLY A 51 -8.33 -4.51 28.49
C GLY A 51 -6.95 -4.46 27.79
N TYR A 52 -6.51 -3.27 27.39
CA TYR A 52 -5.17 -3.02 26.80
C TYR A 52 -4.48 -1.85 27.53
N PRO A 53 -3.15 -1.90 27.79
CA PRO A 53 -2.24 -3.02 27.51
C PRO A 53 -2.58 -4.28 28.31
N HIS A 54 -2.22 -5.45 27.78
CA HIS A 54 -2.63 -6.75 28.33
C HIS A 54 -1.76 -7.18 29.52
N PHE A 55 -2.00 -6.61 30.69
CA PHE A 55 -1.38 -7.05 31.95
C PHE A 55 -2.05 -8.30 32.54
N TYR A 56 -2.17 -9.36 31.72
CA TYR A 56 -2.79 -10.64 32.08
C TYR A 56 -1.81 -11.78 31.93
N TYR A 57 -2.03 -12.83 32.71
CA TYR A 57 -1.16 -13.98 32.78
C TYR A 57 -1.94 -15.24 32.47
N ILE A 58 -1.23 -16.24 31.95
CA ILE A 58 -1.82 -17.51 31.52
C ILE A 58 -2.49 -18.29 32.66
N ASP A 59 -2.12 -17.99 33.91
CA ASP A 59 -2.65 -18.59 35.13
C ASP A 59 -3.72 -17.73 35.83
N ASP A 60 -4.14 -16.60 35.23
CA ASP A 60 -5.23 -15.80 35.75
C ASP A 60 -6.58 -16.58 35.68
N PRO A 61 -7.48 -16.37 36.66
CA PRO A 61 -8.77 -17.05 36.69
C PRO A 61 -9.68 -16.61 35.56
N LEU A 62 -10.47 -17.55 35.02
CA LEU A 62 -11.39 -17.27 33.92
C LEU A 62 -12.59 -16.39 34.35
N PRO A 63 -13.03 -15.44 33.51
CA PRO A 63 -14.04 -14.44 33.87
C PRO A 63 -15.46 -14.98 34.03
N THR A 64 -15.79 -16.05 33.30
CA THR A 64 -17.11 -16.69 33.32
C THR A 64 -16.91 -18.20 33.33
N SER A 65 -16.74 -18.79 34.51
CA SER A 65 -16.89 -20.24 34.64
C SER A 65 -18.39 -20.55 34.71
N PRO A 66 -18.96 -21.30 33.74
CA PRO A 66 -20.28 -21.88 33.95
C PRO A 66 -20.23 -22.91 35.08
N LYS A 67 -21.40 -23.24 35.64
CA LYS A 67 -21.51 -24.40 36.55
C LYS A 67 -20.98 -25.64 35.81
N LYS A 68 -20.30 -26.54 36.53
CA LYS A 68 -19.70 -27.79 35.99
C LYS A 68 -20.63 -28.44 34.94
N GLY A 69 -20.19 -28.47 33.69
CA GLY A 69 -20.82 -29.27 32.62
C GLY A 69 -21.31 -28.51 31.38
N GLU A 70 -21.59 -27.20 31.43
CA GLU A 70 -22.22 -26.50 30.29
C GLU A 70 -21.69 -25.07 30.07
N GLY A 71 -20.79 -24.89 29.09
CA GLY A 71 -20.45 -23.58 28.50
C GLY A 71 -18.95 -23.24 28.39
N GLY A 72 -18.59 -22.42 27.41
CA GLY A 72 -17.24 -21.87 27.22
C GLY A 72 -17.00 -20.57 28.00
N ALA A 73 -15.74 -20.16 28.11
CA ALA A 73 -15.39 -18.80 28.51
C ALA A 73 -15.52 -17.88 27.29
N VAL A 74 -16.14 -16.71 27.48
CA VAL A 74 -16.34 -15.74 26.41
C VAL A 74 -15.33 -14.60 26.56
N PHE A 75 -14.71 -14.22 25.45
CA PHE A 75 -13.83 -13.07 25.33
C PHE A 75 -14.40 -12.08 24.31
N GLU A 76 -14.24 -10.79 24.57
CA GLU A 76 -14.54 -9.72 23.63
C GLU A 76 -13.25 -9.29 22.92
N LEU A 77 -13.24 -9.45 21.60
CA LEU A 77 -12.17 -9.02 20.72
C LEU A 77 -12.57 -7.71 20.07
N SER A 78 -11.82 -6.63 20.29
CA SER A 78 -12.19 -5.33 19.76
C SER A 78 -11.01 -4.51 19.23
N GLY A 79 -11.30 -3.62 18.29
CA GLY A 79 -10.32 -2.74 17.67
C GLY A 79 -10.62 -2.52 16.19
N ALA A 80 -10.12 -1.42 15.62
CA ALA A 80 -10.40 -1.03 14.25
C ALA A 80 -9.90 -2.04 13.19
N ARG A 81 -8.93 -2.89 13.57
CA ARG A 81 -8.33 -3.92 12.69
C ARG A 81 -8.68 -5.35 13.10
N VAL A 82 -9.59 -5.54 14.06
CA VAL A 82 -9.88 -6.87 14.62
C VAL A 82 -10.37 -7.87 13.57
N ARG A 83 -11.07 -7.39 12.52
CA ARG A 83 -11.47 -8.24 11.39
C ARG A 83 -10.27 -8.87 10.68
N GLN A 84 -9.27 -8.06 10.33
CA GLN A 84 -8.02 -8.52 9.70
C GLN A 84 -7.22 -9.44 10.62
N VAL A 85 -7.27 -9.22 11.93
CA VAL A 85 -6.67 -10.16 12.91
C VAL A 85 -7.32 -11.53 12.79
N LEU A 86 -8.66 -11.56 12.74
CA LEU A 86 -9.44 -12.78 12.69
C LEU A 86 -9.30 -13.51 11.34
N ASP A 87 -9.03 -12.79 10.26
CA ASP A 87 -8.64 -13.37 8.96
C ASP A 87 -7.42 -14.29 9.10
N TYR A 88 -6.44 -13.90 9.92
CA TYR A 88 -5.20 -14.67 10.08
C TYR A 88 -5.17 -15.56 11.32
N ALA A 89 -5.91 -15.24 12.38
CA ALA A 89 -5.91 -16.00 13.63
C ALA A 89 -6.88 -17.19 13.60
N THR A 90 -7.84 -17.20 12.66
CA THR A 90 -8.90 -18.22 12.59
C THR A 90 -9.04 -18.81 11.19
N VAL A 91 -9.69 -19.98 11.13
CA VAL A 91 -10.07 -20.62 9.86
C VAL A 91 -11.34 -19.98 9.26
N CYS A 92 -12.03 -19.10 10.01
CA CYS A 92 -13.33 -18.53 9.66
C CYS A 92 -13.27 -17.67 8.39
N ASP A 93 -14.26 -17.81 7.51
CA ASP A 93 -14.51 -16.84 6.45
C ASP A 93 -15.14 -15.58 7.08
N MET A 94 -14.33 -14.53 7.25
CA MET A 94 -14.79 -13.30 7.87
C MET A 94 -15.77 -12.55 6.98
N SER A 95 -15.62 -12.62 5.65
CA SER A 95 -16.50 -11.98 4.66
C SER A 95 -17.94 -12.49 4.80
N ALA A 96 -18.12 -13.78 5.09
CA ALA A 96 -19.42 -14.39 5.37
C ALA A 96 -19.99 -14.06 6.77
N LEU A 97 -19.12 -13.76 7.76
CA LEU A 97 -19.52 -13.51 9.14
C LEU A 97 -20.06 -12.08 9.35
N THR A 98 -21.37 -11.92 9.13
CA THR A 98 -22.09 -10.65 9.28
C THR A 98 -22.57 -10.39 10.71
N LYS A 99 -22.96 -9.14 11.00
CA LYS A 99 -23.42 -8.69 12.32
C LYS A 99 -24.54 -9.60 12.87
N GLY A 100 -24.36 -10.05 14.11
CA GLY A 100 -25.29 -10.92 14.83
C GLY A 100 -25.15 -12.41 14.48
N ARG A 101 -24.32 -12.78 13.51
CA ARG A 101 -24.08 -14.18 13.13
C ARG A 101 -22.86 -14.75 13.84
N SER A 102 -22.85 -16.07 13.93
CA SER A 102 -21.82 -16.86 14.58
C SER A 102 -21.33 -17.98 13.65
N ALA A 103 -20.05 -18.27 13.73
CA ALA A 103 -19.41 -19.38 13.03
C ALA A 103 -18.57 -20.21 14.01
N GLU A 104 -18.70 -21.53 13.92
CA GLU A 104 -17.71 -22.42 14.49
C GLU A 104 -16.42 -22.31 13.68
N THR A 105 -15.30 -22.17 14.37
CA THR A 105 -13.99 -22.07 13.75
C THR A 105 -12.92 -22.68 14.65
N THR A 106 -11.68 -22.63 14.19
CA THR A 106 -10.53 -23.13 14.93
C THR A 106 -9.47 -22.04 15.03
N ILE A 107 -8.84 -21.94 16.20
CA ILE A 107 -7.64 -21.15 16.44
C ILE A 107 -6.50 -22.13 16.70
N ALA A 108 -5.42 -22.03 15.94
CA ALA A 108 -4.20 -22.76 16.20
C ALA A 108 -3.37 -22.04 17.26
N THR A 109 -2.89 -22.77 18.25
CA THR A 109 -2.04 -22.25 19.33
C THR A 109 -0.79 -23.13 19.49
N PRO A 110 0.27 -22.64 20.15
CA PRO A 110 1.43 -23.47 20.50
C PRO A 110 1.11 -24.65 21.44
N LYS A 111 -0.12 -24.73 21.99
CA LYS A 111 -0.61 -25.82 22.85
C LYS A 111 -1.68 -26.67 22.14
N GLY A 112 -1.73 -26.60 20.81
CA GLY A 112 -2.67 -27.32 19.95
C GLY A 112 -3.81 -26.46 19.42
N SER A 113 -4.57 -27.02 18.48
CA SER A 113 -5.73 -26.36 17.88
C SER A 113 -6.95 -26.41 18.79
N VAL A 114 -7.67 -25.31 18.89
CA VAL A 114 -8.85 -25.17 19.76
C VAL A 114 -10.05 -24.78 18.91
N LYS A 115 -11.12 -25.60 18.97
CA LYS A 115 -12.43 -25.24 18.40
C LYS A 115 -13.07 -24.15 19.24
N VAL A 116 -13.59 -23.13 18.59
CA VAL A 116 -14.17 -21.92 19.20
C VAL A 116 -15.39 -21.47 18.39
N VAL A 117 -16.27 -20.69 19.03
CA VAL A 117 -17.37 -20.02 18.34
C VAL A 117 -17.05 -18.54 18.26
N LEU A 118 -17.07 -17.98 17.05
CA LEU A 118 -16.85 -16.57 16.80
C LEU A 118 -18.17 -15.90 16.41
N THR A 119 -18.54 -14.83 17.10
CA THR A 119 -19.77 -14.07 16.85
C THR A 119 -19.44 -12.63 16.50
N CYS A 120 -19.96 -12.12 15.38
CA CYS A 120 -19.79 -10.73 14.99
C CYS A 120 -20.80 -9.86 15.75
N VAL A 121 -20.33 -9.01 16.68
CA VAL A 121 -21.20 -8.09 17.43
C VAL A 121 -21.44 -6.81 16.63
N ASN A 122 -20.37 -6.26 16.07
CA ASN A 122 -20.37 -5.12 15.16
C ASN A 122 -19.04 -5.09 14.37
N ALA A 123 -18.83 -4.07 13.54
CA ALA A 123 -17.65 -3.95 12.68
C ALA A 123 -16.30 -4.03 13.43
N ASN A 124 -16.26 -3.55 14.67
CA ASN A 124 -15.04 -3.43 15.48
C ASN A 124 -15.06 -4.32 16.73
N THR A 125 -16.01 -5.25 16.84
CA THR A 125 -16.17 -6.09 18.04
C THR A 125 -16.71 -7.47 17.69
N TYR A 126 -16.01 -8.49 18.16
CA TYR A 126 -16.39 -9.89 18.04
C TYR A 126 -16.36 -10.55 19.42
N GLN A 127 -17.20 -11.55 19.61
CA GLN A 127 -17.18 -12.41 20.78
C GLN A 127 -16.63 -13.78 20.41
N LEU A 128 -15.66 -14.25 21.20
CA LEU A 128 -15.02 -15.53 21.04
C LEU A 128 -15.35 -16.41 22.24
N GLU A 129 -16.10 -17.48 22.01
CA GLU A 129 -16.35 -18.50 23.02
C GLU A 129 -15.36 -19.66 22.86
N ALA A 130 -14.59 -19.94 23.91
CA ALA A 130 -13.60 -21.02 23.95
C ALA A 130 -13.93 -22.04 25.05
N PRO A 131 -13.64 -23.34 24.85
CA PRO A 131 -13.83 -24.35 25.90
C PRO A 131 -13.07 -23.98 27.17
N SER A 132 -13.72 -24.10 28.34
CA SER A 132 -13.14 -23.68 29.63
C SER A 132 -11.74 -24.27 29.90
N ALA A 133 -11.50 -25.53 29.49
CA ALA A 133 -10.20 -26.20 29.65
C ALA A 133 -9.05 -25.61 28.79
N LYS A 134 -9.37 -24.81 27.76
CA LYS A 134 -8.40 -24.21 26.82
C LYS A 134 -8.49 -22.68 26.74
N ALA A 135 -9.46 -22.08 27.42
CA ALA A 135 -9.74 -20.65 27.35
C ALA A 135 -8.54 -19.76 27.73
N SER A 136 -7.82 -20.08 28.81
CA SER A 136 -6.67 -19.28 29.25
C SER A 136 -5.54 -19.27 28.20
N VAL A 137 -5.31 -20.41 27.54
CA VAL A 137 -4.34 -20.52 26.44
C VAL A 137 -4.77 -19.66 25.26
N VAL A 138 -6.03 -19.75 24.83
CA VAL A 138 -6.56 -18.98 23.69
C VAL A 138 -6.47 -17.49 23.95
N ALA A 139 -6.92 -17.02 25.11
CA ALA A 139 -6.87 -15.60 25.45
C ALA A 139 -5.43 -15.10 25.53
N THR A 140 -4.53 -15.82 26.21
CA THR A 140 -3.11 -15.44 26.30
C THR A 140 -2.45 -15.39 24.93
N TRP A 141 -2.72 -16.38 24.09
CA TRP A 141 -2.21 -16.44 22.72
C TRP A 141 -2.63 -15.23 21.88
N LEU A 142 -3.92 -14.87 21.90
CA LEU A 142 -4.42 -13.70 21.17
C LEU A 142 -3.83 -12.39 21.73
N ARG A 143 -3.65 -12.28 23.05
CA ARG A 143 -3.01 -11.12 23.70
C ARG A 143 -1.55 -10.97 23.26
N ASP A 144 -0.79 -12.06 23.28
CA ASP A 144 0.61 -12.08 22.83
C ASP A 144 0.75 -11.77 21.33
N LEU A 145 -0.22 -12.21 20.51
CA LEU A 145 -0.31 -11.83 19.10
C LEU A 145 -0.56 -10.32 18.93
N SER A 146 -1.42 -9.73 19.76
CA SER A 146 -1.67 -8.27 19.75
C SER A 146 -0.42 -7.47 20.14
N ASP A 147 0.38 -7.96 21.08
CA ASP A 147 1.65 -7.33 21.46
C ASP A 147 2.66 -7.36 20.28
N GLY A 148 2.54 -8.31 19.35
CA GLY A 148 3.23 -8.33 18.06
C GLY A 148 4.60 -9.02 18.04
N TYR A 149 5.08 -9.50 19.19
CA TYR A 149 6.43 -10.08 19.32
C TYR A 149 6.47 -11.62 19.35
N VAL A 150 5.32 -12.28 19.47
CA VAL A 150 5.29 -13.74 19.54
C VAL A 150 5.52 -14.39 18.18
N SER A 151 6.20 -15.53 18.18
CA SER A 151 6.45 -16.41 17.03
C SER A 151 5.13 -16.92 16.44
N PHE A 152 5.05 -17.02 15.11
CA PHE A 152 3.93 -17.70 14.44
C PHE A 152 4.15 -19.21 14.27
N ASN A 153 5.39 -19.68 14.46
CA ASN A 153 5.71 -21.11 14.44
C ASN A 153 5.17 -21.76 15.72
N LEU A 154 4.30 -22.77 15.56
CA LEU A 154 3.56 -23.42 16.66
C LEU A 154 4.25 -24.67 17.20
N ASP A 155 5.26 -25.18 16.50
CA ASP A 155 6.07 -26.36 16.81
C ASP A 155 7.26 -26.07 17.74
N GLY A 156 7.49 -24.79 18.07
CA GLY A 156 8.61 -24.33 18.90
C GLY A 156 9.88 -24.00 18.10
N GLU A 157 9.84 -24.13 16.77
CA GLU A 157 10.95 -23.66 15.93
C GLU A 157 11.06 -22.12 15.96
N LYS A 158 12.28 -21.63 15.72
CA LYS A 158 12.54 -20.19 15.68
C LYS A 158 11.91 -19.55 14.44
N ASP A 159 11.01 -18.59 14.67
CA ASP A 159 10.43 -17.75 13.62
C ASP A 159 11.34 -16.55 13.31
N PHE A 160 12.06 -16.62 12.20
CA PHE A 160 12.89 -15.52 11.69
C PHE A 160 12.14 -14.57 10.74
N SER A 161 10.82 -14.77 10.57
CA SER A 161 10.03 -13.92 9.70
C SER A 161 9.74 -12.56 10.34
N ALA A 162 9.44 -11.57 9.49
CA ALA A 162 8.95 -10.27 9.94
C ALA A 162 7.44 -10.28 10.27
N ARG A 163 6.74 -11.41 10.06
CA ARG A 163 5.26 -11.46 10.14
C ARG A 163 4.77 -10.99 11.51
N ARG A 164 3.78 -10.12 11.56
CA ARG A 164 3.13 -9.67 12.80
C ARG A 164 1.63 -9.50 12.57
N MET A 165 0.83 -9.65 13.62
CA MET A 165 -0.60 -9.40 13.49
C MET A 165 -0.89 -7.92 13.22
N PRO A 166 -1.95 -7.61 12.45
CA PRO A 166 -2.62 -6.31 12.49
C PRO A 166 -2.90 -5.91 13.94
N GLY A 167 -2.60 -4.68 14.36
CA GLY A 167 -2.81 -4.32 15.76
C GLY A 167 -2.34 -2.92 16.18
N PRO A 168 -2.51 -2.59 17.47
CA PRO A 168 -2.99 -3.48 18.54
C PRO A 168 -4.50 -3.78 18.46
N PHE A 169 -4.94 -4.86 19.10
CA PHE A 169 -6.35 -5.19 19.32
C PHE A 169 -6.58 -5.64 20.76
N ILE A 170 -7.78 -5.46 21.27
CA ILE A 170 -8.11 -5.75 22.67
C ILE A 170 -8.67 -7.17 22.75
N VAL A 171 -8.30 -7.87 23.83
CA VAL A 171 -8.79 -9.21 24.17
C VAL A 171 -9.27 -9.13 25.61
N ALA A 172 -10.52 -8.69 25.75
CA ALA A 172 -11.17 -8.48 27.03
C ALA A 172 -12.01 -9.69 27.42
N ASP A 173 -12.34 -9.76 28.71
CA ASP A 173 -13.18 -10.76 29.31
C ASP A 173 -14.63 -10.43 29.02
N GLY A 174 -15.40 -11.41 28.54
CA GLY A 174 -16.80 -11.24 28.22
C GLY A 174 -17.63 -10.95 29.48
N ARG A 175 -18.41 -9.87 29.46
CA ARG A 175 -19.38 -9.58 30.52
C ARG A 175 -20.66 -10.37 30.27
N LYS A 176 -21.14 -11.17 31.24
CA LYS A 176 -22.35 -12.01 31.12
C LYS A 176 -23.58 -11.28 30.55
N LYS A 177 -23.77 -9.99 30.86
CA LYS A 177 -24.89 -9.17 30.37
C LYS A 177 -24.83 -8.83 28.87
N ASN A 178 -23.66 -8.95 28.25
CA ASN A 178 -23.40 -8.52 26.88
C ASN A 178 -23.16 -9.70 25.92
N VAL A 179 -23.23 -10.95 26.39
CA VAL A 179 -23.02 -12.13 25.55
C VAL A 179 -24.18 -12.28 24.57
N VAL A 180 -23.87 -12.18 23.26
CA VAL A 180 -24.86 -12.36 22.20
C VAL A 180 -25.11 -13.86 22.05
N LYS A 181 -26.38 -14.27 21.98
CA LYS A 181 -26.72 -15.68 21.73
C LYS A 181 -26.21 -16.07 20.33
N PRO A 182 -25.47 -17.18 20.20
CA PRO A 182 -24.97 -17.61 18.90
C PRO A 182 -26.11 -17.81 17.90
N SER A 183 -25.95 -17.27 16.70
CA SER A 183 -26.86 -17.47 15.58
C SER A 183 -26.04 -18.02 14.40
N PRO A 184 -26.11 -19.33 14.09
CA PRO A 184 -25.30 -19.94 13.04
C PRO A 184 -25.46 -19.22 11.70
N LEU A 185 -24.42 -19.20 10.87
CA LEU A 185 -24.54 -18.75 9.48
C LEU A 185 -25.65 -19.52 8.73
N PRO A 186 -26.36 -18.88 7.78
CA PRO A 186 -27.29 -19.61 6.93
C PRO A 186 -26.52 -20.71 6.18
N SER A 187 -27.15 -21.87 5.92
CA SER A 187 -26.55 -22.89 5.06
C SER A 187 -26.10 -22.25 3.74
N PRO A 188 -24.90 -22.57 3.23
CA PRO A 188 -24.33 -21.84 2.10
C PRO A 188 -25.24 -21.92 0.89
N SER A 189 -25.76 -20.77 0.44
CA SER A 189 -26.41 -20.64 -0.85
C SER A 189 -25.34 -20.61 -1.94
N GLY A 190 -24.92 -21.79 -2.41
CA GLY A 190 -24.26 -21.96 -3.71
C GLY A 190 -22.73 -21.80 -3.81
N ARG A 191 -21.98 -21.54 -2.73
CA ARG A 191 -20.50 -21.61 -2.74
C ARG A 191 -20.02 -22.77 -1.86
N GLY A 192 -19.87 -23.94 -2.45
CA GLY A 192 -19.62 -25.24 -1.79
C GLY A 192 -18.16 -25.53 -1.44
N GLY A 193 -17.42 -24.58 -0.85
CA GLY A 193 -16.07 -24.81 -0.31
C GLY A 193 -16.10 -25.21 1.16
N SER A 194 -15.20 -26.09 1.60
CA SER A 194 -15.01 -26.35 3.04
C SER A 194 -14.30 -25.14 3.69
N VAL A 195 -14.87 -24.63 4.79
CA VAL A 195 -14.41 -23.39 5.46
C VAL A 195 -12.92 -23.51 5.80
N GLY A 196 -12.10 -22.61 5.25
CA GLY A 196 -10.66 -22.52 5.51
C GLY A 196 -9.72 -23.12 4.47
N VAL A 197 -10.22 -23.97 3.56
CA VAL A 197 -9.38 -24.55 2.49
C VAL A 197 -8.95 -23.48 1.47
N GLU A 198 -9.85 -22.56 1.16
CA GLU A 198 -9.62 -21.48 0.18
C GLU A 198 -8.82 -20.31 0.74
N LYS A 199 -8.49 -20.28 2.04
CA LYS A 199 -7.65 -19.19 2.57
C LYS A 199 -6.22 -19.31 2.06
N PRO A 200 -5.57 -18.19 1.72
CA PRO A 200 -4.17 -18.21 1.34
C PRO A 200 -3.27 -18.34 2.56
N PHE A 201 -3.71 -17.87 3.73
CA PHE A 201 -2.96 -17.96 4.98
C PHE A 201 -3.87 -18.00 6.21
N TYR A 202 -3.39 -18.62 7.29
CA TYR A 202 -3.78 -18.37 8.68
C TYR A 202 -2.71 -19.02 9.56
N ILE A 203 -2.59 -18.61 10.82
CA ILE A 203 -1.60 -19.22 11.71
C ILE A 203 -1.94 -20.69 11.93
N GLY A 204 -0.97 -21.58 11.71
CA GLY A 204 -1.15 -23.03 11.80
C GLY A 204 -1.80 -23.65 10.55
N ILE A 205 -1.90 -22.90 9.44
CA ILE A 205 -2.27 -23.46 8.15
C ILE A 205 -1.32 -24.60 7.79
N LYS A 206 -1.88 -25.75 7.45
CA LYS A 206 -1.10 -26.92 7.03
C LYS A 206 -0.77 -26.83 5.53
N PRO A 207 0.33 -27.47 5.10
CA PRO A 207 0.60 -27.68 3.68
C PRO A 207 -0.63 -28.28 2.97
N PRO A 208 -0.80 -28.00 1.68
CA PRO A 208 -1.92 -28.53 0.91
C PRO A 208 -2.00 -30.06 1.02
N VAL A 209 -3.20 -30.58 1.30
CA VAL A 209 -3.49 -32.02 1.40
C VAL A 209 -4.43 -32.48 0.29
N GLY A 210 -4.93 -31.56 -0.53
CA GLY A 210 -5.98 -31.80 -1.54
C GLY A 210 -5.50 -31.69 -2.98
N ASN A 211 -6.38 -32.12 -3.89
CA ASN A 211 -6.28 -31.99 -5.35
C ASN A 211 -7.16 -30.83 -5.85
N GLU A 212 -7.26 -29.73 -5.11
CA GLU A 212 -8.05 -28.59 -5.57
C GLU A 212 -7.49 -28.06 -6.90
N ALA A 213 -8.39 -27.74 -7.84
CA ALA A 213 -7.99 -27.23 -9.14
C ALA A 213 -7.32 -25.86 -8.99
N ALA A 214 -6.13 -25.71 -9.57
CA ALA A 214 -5.44 -24.44 -9.66
C ALA A 214 -6.29 -23.42 -10.43
N LEU A 215 -6.40 -22.20 -9.92
CA LEU A 215 -6.91 -21.07 -10.69
C LEU A 215 -5.90 -20.69 -11.79
N PRO A 216 -6.36 -20.12 -12.91
CA PRO A 216 -5.47 -19.69 -13.99
C PRO A 216 -4.59 -18.52 -13.55
N SER A 217 -3.39 -18.41 -14.14
CA SER A 217 -2.56 -17.20 -14.00
C SER A 217 -3.27 -15.98 -14.58
N PHE A 218 -2.99 -14.80 -14.03
CA PHE A 218 -3.45 -13.56 -14.64
C PHE A 218 -2.75 -13.36 -15.99
N ALA A 219 -3.54 -13.15 -17.03
CA ALA A 219 -3.06 -12.76 -18.34
C ALA A 219 -3.80 -11.49 -18.75
N TRP A 220 -3.04 -10.51 -19.21
CA TRP A 220 -3.56 -9.26 -19.74
C TRP A 220 -2.99 -9.03 -21.13
N GLN A 221 -3.84 -8.59 -22.04
CA GLN A 221 -3.44 -8.17 -23.37
C GLN A 221 -3.97 -6.77 -23.58
N ASP A 222 -3.07 -5.84 -23.93
CA ASP A 222 -3.47 -4.49 -24.26
C ASP A 222 -4.30 -4.49 -25.54
N VAL A 223 -5.41 -3.75 -25.48
CA VAL A 223 -6.29 -3.54 -26.63
C VAL A 223 -6.08 -2.12 -27.10
N GLU A 224 -5.52 -1.97 -28.30
CA GLU A 224 -5.48 -0.66 -28.97
C GLU A 224 -6.90 -0.25 -29.38
N GLY A 225 -7.26 0.98 -29.04
CA GLY A 225 -8.56 1.56 -29.36
C GLY A 225 -8.44 3.03 -29.73
N GLU A 226 -9.58 3.65 -30.02
CA GLU A 226 -9.62 5.10 -30.26
C GLU A 226 -9.13 5.88 -29.04
N LEU A 227 -8.40 6.97 -29.29
CA LEU A 227 -7.87 7.80 -28.22
C LEU A 227 -9.01 8.45 -27.42
N LYS A 228 -9.00 8.18 -26.13
CA LYS A 228 -9.92 8.79 -25.16
C LYS A 228 -9.56 10.27 -24.97
N LYS A 229 -10.53 11.09 -24.57
CA LYS A 229 -10.36 12.53 -24.32
C LYS A 229 -10.82 12.91 -22.93
N THR A 230 -10.04 13.72 -22.23
CA THR A 230 -10.45 14.29 -20.94
C THR A 230 -11.48 15.40 -21.15
N ALA A 231 -12.22 15.76 -20.09
CA ALA A 231 -13.12 16.92 -20.12
C ALA A 231 -12.40 18.23 -20.47
N LEU A 232 -11.09 18.30 -20.22
CA LEU A 232 -10.24 19.46 -20.50
C LEU A 232 -9.61 19.44 -21.90
N ASN A 233 -9.87 18.43 -22.74
CA ASN A 233 -9.20 18.29 -24.04
C ASN A 233 -9.35 19.55 -24.93
N GLN A 234 -10.55 20.12 -25.04
CA GLN A 234 -10.76 21.35 -25.81
C GLN A 234 -10.06 22.55 -25.16
N THR A 235 -10.16 22.68 -23.83
CA THR A 235 -9.45 23.72 -23.07
C THR A 235 -7.94 23.68 -23.32
N HIS A 236 -7.34 22.49 -23.40
CA HIS A 236 -5.92 22.35 -23.69
C HIS A 236 -5.55 22.88 -25.07
N ARG A 237 -6.38 22.61 -26.08
CA ARG A 237 -6.18 23.11 -27.45
C ARG A 237 -6.32 24.62 -27.52
N ASP A 238 -7.32 25.17 -26.85
CA ASP A 238 -7.57 26.61 -26.79
C ASP A 238 -6.41 27.36 -26.11
N LEU A 239 -5.76 26.71 -25.14
CA LEU A 239 -4.55 27.20 -24.47
C LEU A 239 -3.25 26.98 -25.28
N GLY A 240 -3.33 26.46 -26.51
CA GLY A 240 -2.17 26.20 -27.37
C GLY A 240 -1.40 24.93 -27.04
N GLY A 241 -1.98 24.03 -26.23
CA GLY A 241 -1.38 22.75 -25.88
C GLY A 241 -1.17 21.85 -27.09
N ARG A 242 0.05 21.33 -27.25
CA ARG A 242 0.37 20.33 -28.27
C ARG A 242 -0.11 18.96 -27.80
N MET A 243 -1.17 18.45 -28.43
CA MET A 243 -1.78 17.18 -28.07
C MET A 243 -1.02 16.00 -28.68
N VAL A 244 -0.81 14.93 -27.91
CA VAL A 244 -0.17 13.68 -28.35
C VAL A 244 -0.92 12.46 -27.80
N PRO A 245 -0.81 11.29 -28.46
CA PRO A 245 -1.23 10.03 -27.88
C PRO A 245 -0.36 9.68 -26.66
N PHE A 246 -0.98 9.44 -25.52
CA PHE A 246 -0.31 9.01 -24.29
C PHE A 246 -1.24 8.09 -23.49
N ALA A 247 -0.82 6.86 -23.22
CA ALA A 247 -1.59 5.87 -22.45
C ALA A 247 -3.05 5.65 -22.94
N GLY A 248 -3.28 5.72 -24.26
CA GLY A 248 -4.62 5.62 -24.85
C GLY A 248 -5.47 6.90 -24.78
N TRP A 249 -4.89 8.02 -24.37
CA TRP A 249 -5.53 9.33 -24.29
C TRP A 249 -4.87 10.35 -25.20
N GLU A 250 -5.64 11.36 -25.60
CA GLU A 250 -5.11 12.56 -26.24
C GLU A 250 -4.81 13.64 -25.19
N MET A 251 -3.52 13.84 -24.89
CA MET A 251 -3.05 14.67 -23.78
C MET A 251 -2.06 15.77 -24.22
N PRO A 252 -2.01 16.92 -23.53
CA PRO A 252 -1.06 17.99 -23.84
C PRO A 252 0.36 17.61 -23.39
N VAL A 253 1.31 17.50 -24.33
CA VAL A 253 2.71 17.25 -24.00
C VAL A 253 3.44 18.52 -23.55
N VAL A 254 3.04 19.68 -24.07
CA VAL A 254 3.65 21.00 -23.82
C VAL A 254 2.69 22.10 -24.24
N TYR A 255 2.74 23.24 -23.55
CA TYR A 255 2.03 24.50 -23.88
C TYR A 255 3.02 25.58 -24.35
N THR A 256 4.16 25.75 -23.68
CA THR A 256 5.19 26.72 -24.08
C THR A 256 6.52 26.02 -24.40
N SER A 257 7.21 25.55 -23.37
CA SER A 257 8.37 24.67 -23.48
C SER A 257 8.52 23.85 -22.21
N ILE A 258 9.04 22.63 -22.36
CA ILE A 258 9.26 21.71 -21.22
C ILE A 258 10.06 22.40 -20.10
N PHE A 259 11.11 23.15 -20.46
CA PHE A 259 11.96 23.82 -19.48
C PHE A 259 11.26 24.99 -18.77
N GLU A 260 10.49 25.81 -19.50
CA GLU A 260 9.77 26.94 -18.89
C GLU A 260 8.67 26.44 -17.94
N GLU A 261 7.94 25.40 -18.34
CA GLU A 261 6.91 24.75 -17.53
C GLU A 261 7.50 24.07 -16.28
N HIS A 262 8.64 23.39 -16.44
CA HIS A 262 9.40 22.80 -15.34
C HIS A 262 9.79 23.88 -14.32
N LEU A 263 10.39 24.99 -14.79
CA LEU A 263 10.76 26.10 -13.92
C LEU A 263 9.56 26.78 -13.26
N ALA A 264 8.45 26.95 -13.98
CA ALA A 264 7.22 27.51 -13.42
C ALA A 264 6.71 26.67 -12.24
N THR A 265 6.77 25.34 -12.35
CA THR A 265 6.39 24.45 -11.25
C THR A 265 7.33 24.56 -10.06
N ARG A 266 8.65 24.64 -10.31
CA ARG A 266 9.69 24.75 -9.27
C ARG A 266 9.67 26.08 -8.52
N GLN A 267 9.40 27.18 -9.24
CA GLN A 267 9.53 28.54 -8.72
C GLN A 267 8.19 29.12 -8.22
N ALA A 268 7.08 28.66 -8.79
CA ALA A 268 5.75 29.19 -8.54
C ALA A 268 4.73 28.06 -8.35
N ALA A 269 3.94 27.74 -9.38
CA ALA A 269 3.04 26.61 -9.38
C ALA A 269 2.77 26.10 -10.81
N GLY A 270 2.58 24.79 -10.93
CA GLY A 270 2.14 24.11 -12.14
C GLY A 270 0.79 23.44 -11.93
N LEU A 271 -0.12 23.61 -12.89
CA LEU A 271 -1.43 22.95 -12.94
C LEU A 271 -1.41 21.87 -14.03
N PHE A 272 -1.68 20.62 -13.65
CA PHE A 272 -1.56 19.45 -14.52
C PHE A 272 -2.90 18.77 -14.67
N ASP A 273 -3.28 18.44 -15.91
CA ASP A 273 -4.40 17.55 -16.17
C ASP A 273 -3.94 16.10 -16.00
N VAL A 274 -4.37 15.50 -14.89
CA VAL A 274 -4.16 14.08 -14.58
C VAL A 274 -5.47 13.31 -14.53
N SER A 275 -6.53 13.84 -15.15
CA SER A 275 -7.87 13.25 -15.15
C SER A 275 -7.97 11.93 -15.93
N HIS A 276 -6.94 11.61 -16.71
CA HIS A 276 -6.75 10.34 -17.41
C HIS A 276 -6.34 9.18 -16.49
N MET A 277 -5.88 9.46 -15.27
CA MET A 277 -5.58 8.43 -14.26
C MET A 277 -6.84 7.65 -13.89
N GLY A 278 -6.68 6.39 -13.48
CA GLY A 278 -7.79 5.59 -12.96
C GLY A 278 -8.10 6.01 -11.52
N VAL A 279 -9.38 6.20 -11.18
CA VAL A 279 -9.81 6.61 -9.84
C VAL A 279 -10.91 5.67 -9.37
N TYR A 280 -10.64 4.91 -8.33
CA TYR A 280 -11.54 3.89 -7.80
C TYR A 280 -11.90 4.18 -6.35
N ASP A 281 -13.13 3.88 -5.96
CA ASP A 281 -13.45 3.68 -4.55
C ASP A 281 -13.47 2.20 -4.19
N VAL A 282 -12.96 1.88 -3.00
CA VAL A 282 -13.01 0.54 -2.42
C VAL A 282 -13.68 0.64 -1.05
N ARG A 283 -14.85 0.04 -0.92
CA ARG A 283 -15.80 0.31 0.16
C ARG A 283 -16.31 -0.93 0.87
N GLY A 284 -16.85 -0.70 2.07
CA GLY A 284 -17.47 -1.73 2.90
C GLY A 284 -16.52 -2.30 3.95
N ALA A 285 -17.06 -3.15 4.83
CA ALA A 285 -16.32 -3.73 5.96
C ALA A 285 -15.11 -4.58 5.53
N ASP A 286 -15.10 -5.02 4.28
CA ASP A 286 -14.06 -5.86 3.67
C ASP A 286 -12.95 -5.08 2.98
N ALA A 287 -13.13 -3.78 2.74
CA ALA A 287 -12.20 -2.97 1.97
C ALA A 287 -10.75 -3.05 2.47
N ALA A 288 -10.54 -2.98 3.79
CA ALA A 288 -9.21 -3.05 4.38
C ALA A 288 -8.55 -4.42 4.20
N SER A 289 -9.29 -5.54 4.39
CA SER A 289 -8.77 -6.89 4.19
C SER A 289 -8.48 -7.17 2.71
N PHE A 290 -9.33 -6.69 1.81
CA PHE A 290 -9.12 -6.80 0.37
C PHE A 290 -7.90 -6.01 -0.09
N LEU A 291 -7.79 -4.73 0.27
CA LEU A 291 -6.65 -3.89 -0.07
C LEU A 291 -5.35 -4.41 0.53
N ASP A 292 -5.35 -4.91 1.77
CA ASP A 292 -4.15 -5.54 2.35
C ASP A 292 -3.77 -6.86 1.65
N SER A 293 -4.68 -7.49 0.91
CA SER A 293 -4.40 -8.67 0.08
C SER A 293 -3.71 -8.29 -1.23
N VAL A 294 -4.24 -7.29 -1.95
CA VAL A 294 -3.75 -6.91 -3.29
C VAL A 294 -2.56 -5.94 -3.26
N CYS A 295 -2.45 -5.12 -2.22
CA CYS A 295 -1.39 -4.12 -2.11
C CYS A 295 -0.18 -4.65 -1.33
N GLY A 296 1.03 -4.30 -1.75
CA GLY A 296 2.26 -4.61 -0.99
C GLY A 296 2.40 -3.87 0.35
N ASN A 297 1.69 -2.76 0.56
CA ASN A 297 1.77 -1.91 1.76
C ASN A 297 0.60 -2.15 2.74
N ASP A 298 0.64 -1.60 3.96
CA ASP A 298 -0.36 -1.78 5.03
C ASP A 298 -1.49 -0.73 4.93
N CYS A 299 -2.43 -0.97 4.01
CA CYS A 299 -3.60 -0.12 3.76
C CYS A 299 -4.57 -0.12 4.95
N GLY A 300 -4.70 -1.25 5.65
CA GLY A 300 -5.49 -1.35 6.88
C GLY A 300 -4.94 -0.48 8.03
N GLY A 301 -3.65 -0.13 7.97
CA GLY A 301 -2.95 0.71 8.95
C GLY A 301 -3.16 2.22 8.78
N LEU A 302 -3.69 2.70 7.65
CA LEU A 302 -4.01 4.13 7.45
C LEU A 302 -5.09 4.59 8.44
N LEU A 303 -4.99 5.79 8.98
CA LEU A 303 -6.12 6.46 9.63
C LEU A 303 -6.97 7.20 8.58
N PRO A 304 -8.26 7.48 8.85
CA PRO A 304 -9.02 8.40 8.02
C PRO A 304 -8.29 9.75 7.87
N GLY A 305 -8.16 10.21 6.63
CA GLY A 305 -7.39 11.39 6.28
C GLY A 305 -5.91 11.11 5.98
N GLU A 306 -5.46 9.85 5.94
CA GLU A 306 -4.10 9.47 5.53
C GLU A 306 -4.07 8.74 4.17
N SER A 307 -2.93 8.78 3.50
CA SER A 307 -2.64 8.02 2.29
C SER A 307 -1.27 7.36 2.31
N LEU A 308 -1.07 6.38 1.44
CA LEU A 308 0.22 5.73 1.22
C LEU A 308 0.42 5.34 -0.24
N TYR A 309 1.69 5.20 -0.61
CA TYR A 309 2.13 4.64 -1.88
C TYR A 309 2.30 3.12 -1.75
N THR A 310 1.84 2.37 -2.76
CA THR A 310 1.89 0.91 -2.79
C THR A 310 1.92 0.38 -4.22
N HIS A 311 1.84 -0.95 -4.35
CA HIS A 311 1.96 -1.66 -5.63
C HIS A 311 0.99 -2.84 -5.63
N PHE A 312 0.47 -3.16 -6.80
CA PHE A 312 -0.15 -4.45 -7.09
C PHE A 312 0.91 -5.41 -7.61
N LEU A 313 0.94 -6.61 -7.05
CA LEU A 313 1.93 -7.63 -7.41
C LEU A 313 1.24 -8.89 -7.93
N THR A 314 1.90 -9.58 -8.85
CA THR A 314 1.60 -10.97 -9.18
C THR A 314 2.06 -11.90 -8.04
N PRO A 315 1.64 -13.17 -8.01
CA PRO A 315 2.19 -14.18 -7.08
C PRO A 315 3.72 -14.32 -7.15
N ASP A 316 4.31 -13.98 -8.30
CA ASP A 316 5.76 -14.03 -8.57
C ASP A 316 6.48 -12.72 -8.21
N ALA A 317 5.77 -11.78 -7.56
CA ALA A 317 6.23 -10.45 -7.17
C ALA A 317 6.63 -9.52 -8.33
N ASP A 318 6.06 -9.75 -9.51
CA ASP A 318 6.15 -8.79 -10.60
C ASP A 318 5.14 -7.67 -10.42
N VAL A 319 5.48 -6.47 -10.88
CA VAL A 319 4.71 -5.25 -10.61
C VAL A 319 3.62 -5.09 -11.66
N ILE A 320 2.37 -5.28 -11.26
CA ILE A 320 1.20 -5.04 -12.10
C ILE A 320 0.98 -3.54 -12.27
N ASP A 321 1.03 -2.80 -11.16
CA ASP A 321 1.03 -1.34 -11.14
C ASP A 321 1.61 -0.79 -9.82
N ASP A 322 1.99 0.48 -9.82
CA ASP A 322 2.18 1.29 -8.62
C ASP A 322 1.03 2.29 -8.42
N THR A 323 0.63 2.54 -7.18
CA THR A 323 -0.61 3.26 -6.87
C THR A 323 -0.54 4.04 -5.57
N LEU A 324 -1.40 5.06 -5.43
CA LEU A 324 -1.70 5.73 -4.16
C LEU A 324 -3.07 5.26 -3.62
N VAL A 325 -3.09 4.87 -2.35
CA VAL A 325 -4.30 4.52 -1.61
C VAL A 325 -4.54 5.57 -0.53
N TYR A 326 -5.75 6.12 -0.48
CA TYR A 326 -6.18 7.14 0.47
C TYR A 326 -7.33 6.60 1.29
N ARG A 327 -7.30 6.75 2.62
CA ARG A 327 -8.40 6.36 3.50
C ARG A 327 -9.26 7.57 3.81
N ARG A 328 -10.42 7.70 3.18
CA ARG A 328 -11.38 8.79 3.43
C ARG A 328 -12.19 8.55 4.70
N GLY A 329 -12.50 7.27 4.96
CA GLY A 329 -13.18 6.82 6.17
C GLY A 329 -12.75 5.40 6.55
N TRP A 330 -13.21 4.89 7.69
CA TRP A 330 -12.81 3.55 8.16
C TRP A 330 -13.11 2.44 7.13
N ASN A 331 -14.16 2.59 6.34
CA ASN A 331 -14.55 1.62 5.30
C ASN A 331 -14.65 2.27 3.92
N ASP A 332 -13.92 3.37 3.69
CA ASP A 332 -13.99 4.14 2.45
C ASP A 332 -12.57 4.53 2.01
N TYR A 333 -12.12 3.91 0.94
CA TYR A 333 -10.80 4.11 0.36
C TYR A 333 -10.92 4.65 -1.06
N LEU A 334 -10.01 5.53 -1.43
CA LEU A 334 -9.77 5.96 -2.79
C LEU A 334 -8.47 5.28 -3.27
N VAL A 335 -8.46 4.75 -4.49
CA VAL A 335 -7.28 4.15 -5.11
C VAL A 335 -7.05 4.83 -6.46
N VAL A 336 -5.85 5.36 -6.67
CA VAL A 336 -5.47 6.06 -7.90
C VAL A 336 -4.38 5.27 -8.62
N VAL A 337 -4.68 4.80 -9.83
CA VAL A 337 -3.82 3.91 -10.63
C VAL A 337 -3.33 4.61 -11.89
N ASN A 338 -2.23 4.12 -12.45
CA ASN A 338 -1.65 4.68 -13.65
C ASN A 338 -2.61 4.59 -14.84
N ALA A 339 -2.68 5.64 -15.65
CA ALA A 339 -3.59 5.72 -16.79
C ALA A 339 -3.40 4.57 -17.80
N SER A 340 -2.15 4.15 -18.05
CA SER A 340 -1.84 3.03 -18.96
C SER A 340 -2.30 1.68 -18.42
N ASN A 341 -2.51 1.57 -17.11
CA ASN A 341 -2.86 0.33 -16.43
C ASN A 341 -4.32 0.31 -15.96
N ASP A 342 -5.10 1.37 -16.18
CA ASP A 342 -6.47 1.54 -15.67
C ASP A 342 -7.37 0.30 -15.92
N ASP A 343 -7.43 -0.16 -17.18
CA ASP A 343 -8.24 -1.32 -17.55
C ASP A 343 -7.65 -2.66 -17.05
N LYS A 344 -6.32 -2.78 -17.01
CA LYS A 344 -5.60 -3.94 -16.46
C LYS A 344 -5.86 -4.07 -14.96
N ASP A 345 -5.76 -2.98 -14.23
CA ASP A 345 -5.89 -2.92 -12.78
C ASP A 345 -7.32 -3.18 -12.34
N ARG A 346 -8.31 -2.61 -13.04
CA ARG A 346 -9.72 -2.96 -12.83
C ARG A 346 -9.94 -4.46 -12.98
N THR A 347 -9.45 -5.03 -14.08
CA THR A 347 -9.61 -6.46 -14.39
C THR A 347 -8.91 -7.32 -13.34
N TRP A 348 -7.70 -6.94 -12.91
CA TRP A 348 -6.97 -7.62 -11.84
C TRP A 348 -7.75 -7.58 -10.52
N LEU A 349 -8.19 -6.40 -10.08
CA LEU A 349 -8.92 -6.23 -8.83
C LEU A 349 -10.25 -7.02 -8.82
N GLU A 350 -11.01 -6.97 -9.92
CA GLU A 350 -12.25 -7.73 -10.08
C GLU A 350 -11.99 -9.25 -10.10
N ALA A 351 -10.99 -9.72 -10.84
CA ALA A 351 -10.64 -11.14 -10.91
C ALA A 351 -10.15 -11.69 -9.55
N VAL A 352 -9.37 -10.91 -8.81
CA VAL A 352 -8.95 -11.28 -7.45
C VAL A 352 -10.13 -11.32 -6.49
N ARG A 353 -11.02 -10.30 -6.52
CA ARG A 353 -12.24 -10.25 -5.70
C ARG A 353 -13.14 -11.44 -5.98
N ASP A 354 -13.34 -11.78 -7.25
CA ASP A 354 -14.26 -12.82 -7.69
C ASP A 354 -13.64 -14.23 -7.59
N GLY A 355 -12.33 -14.31 -7.31
CA GLY A 355 -11.58 -15.55 -7.12
C GLY A 355 -11.48 -16.36 -8.41
N THR A 356 -11.22 -15.69 -9.52
CA THR A 356 -11.08 -16.28 -10.86
C THR A 356 -9.63 -16.36 -11.34
N VAL A 357 -8.69 -15.88 -10.53
CA VAL A 357 -7.26 -15.80 -10.86
C VAL A 357 -6.40 -16.33 -9.71
N ARG A 358 -5.25 -16.92 -10.05
CA ARG A 358 -4.26 -17.40 -9.09
C ARG A 358 -3.62 -16.23 -8.34
N ILE A 359 -3.67 -16.29 -7.01
CA ILE A 359 -3.12 -15.26 -6.11
C ILE A 359 -2.00 -15.75 -5.19
N ASP A 360 -1.74 -17.06 -5.20
CA ASP A 360 -0.73 -17.71 -4.36
C ASP A 360 -0.13 -18.90 -5.13
N ASN A 361 1.19 -19.06 -5.07
CA ASN A 361 1.89 -20.13 -5.80
C ASN A 361 1.86 -21.46 -5.04
N ASP A 362 1.87 -21.43 -3.70
CA ASP A 362 1.83 -22.63 -2.87
C ASP A 362 0.40 -23.16 -2.72
N ARG A 363 -0.60 -22.28 -2.86
CA ARG A 363 -2.04 -22.59 -2.81
C ARG A 363 -2.76 -21.99 -4.03
N PRO A 364 -2.63 -22.58 -5.22
CA PRO A 364 -3.13 -21.98 -6.45
C PRO A 364 -4.66 -21.89 -6.57
N TRP A 365 -5.41 -22.53 -5.67
CA TRP A 365 -6.88 -22.41 -5.54
C TRP A 365 -7.33 -21.39 -4.49
N ALA A 366 -6.39 -20.72 -3.80
CA ALA A 366 -6.74 -19.79 -2.74
C ALA A 366 -7.51 -18.58 -3.28
N ARG A 367 -8.38 -18.02 -2.43
CA ARG A 367 -9.18 -16.83 -2.68
C ARG A 367 -8.78 -15.72 -1.72
N THR A 368 -8.93 -14.48 -2.16
CA THR A 368 -8.58 -13.30 -1.36
C THR A 368 -9.42 -13.18 -0.09
N TYR A 369 -8.90 -12.47 0.91
CA TYR A 369 -9.74 -11.98 2.01
C TYR A 369 -10.59 -10.80 1.51
N GLY A 370 -11.72 -10.54 2.17
CA GLY A 370 -12.50 -9.34 1.89
C GLY A 370 -13.18 -9.31 0.52
N TYR A 371 -13.60 -10.46 -0.01
CA TYR A 371 -14.22 -10.55 -1.33
C TYR A 371 -15.58 -9.83 -1.46
N ASN A 372 -16.19 -9.33 -0.36
CA ASN A 372 -17.37 -8.46 -0.44
C ASN A 372 -17.02 -6.96 -0.50
N ALA A 373 -15.75 -6.60 -0.70
CA ALA A 373 -15.38 -5.22 -0.95
C ALA A 373 -16.06 -4.71 -2.23
N GLU A 374 -16.77 -3.59 -2.12
CA GLU A 374 -17.35 -2.90 -3.27
C GLU A 374 -16.23 -2.11 -3.95
N ILE A 375 -16.09 -2.25 -5.28
CA ILE A 375 -15.10 -1.54 -6.09
C ILE A 375 -15.86 -0.78 -7.17
N ARG A 376 -15.76 0.55 -7.22
CA ARG A 376 -16.39 1.35 -8.28
C ARG A 376 -15.37 2.24 -8.96
N ASN A 377 -15.46 2.32 -10.27
CA ASN A 377 -14.73 3.31 -11.06
C ASN A 377 -15.42 4.67 -10.93
N LEU A 378 -14.77 5.64 -10.30
CA LEU A 378 -15.31 7.00 -10.11
C LEU A 378 -15.26 7.85 -11.37
N ARG A 379 -14.67 7.37 -12.46
CA ARG A 379 -14.78 8.00 -13.78
C ARG A 379 -16.00 7.51 -14.57
N ASP A 380 -16.63 6.40 -14.17
CA ASP A 380 -17.83 5.89 -14.83
C ASP A 380 -19.05 6.78 -14.45
N PRO A 381 -19.86 7.26 -15.42
CA PRO A 381 -21.10 7.97 -15.17
C PRO A 381 -22.05 7.30 -14.17
N LYS A 382 -21.99 5.98 -14.03
CA LYS A 382 -22.75 5.22 -13.02
C LYS A 382 -22.41 5.60 -11.57
N ALA A 383 -21.26 6.21 -11.32
CA ALA A 383 -20.91 6.73 -10.00
C ALA A 383 -21.72 7.99 -9.61
N GLY A 384 -22.45 8.61 -10.56
CA GLY A 384 -23.32 9.76 -10.30
C GLY A 384 -22.58 10.91 -9.62
N SER A 385 -23.15 11.49 -8.56
CA SER A 385 -22.51 12.61 -7.84
C SER A 385 -21.17 12.26 -7.17
N ALA A 386 -20.86 10.96 -7.03
CA ALA A 386 -19.59 10.50 -6.49
C ALA A 386 -18.46 10.48 -7.53
N MET A 387 -18.74 10.78 -8.81
CA MET A 387 -17.71 10.80 -9.84
C MET A 387 -16.56 11.73 -9.47
N ARG A 388 -15.33 11.30 -9.78
CA ARG A 388 -14.11 12.03 -9.49
C ARG A 388 -13.09 11.85 -10.62
N VAL A 389 -12.46 12.95 -11.01
CA VAL A 389 -11.24 13.00 -11.81
C VAL A 389 -10.20 13.83 -11.08
N ASP A 390 -8.93 13.57 -11.33
CA ASP A 390 -7.82 14.23 -10.65
C ASP A 390 -7.24 15.40 -11.47
N ILE A 391 -6.92 16.50 -10.78
CA ILE A 391 -6.16 17.64 -11.28
C ILE A 391 -5.09 17.96 -10.24
N ALA A 392 -3.83 18.02 -10.68
CA ALA A 392 -2.71 18.23 -9.76
C ALA A 392 -2.24 19.69 -9.79
N LEU A 393 -2.14 20.32 -8.62
CA LEU A 393 -1.59 21.66 -8.41
C LEU A 393 -0.30 21.56 -7.60
N GLN A 394 0.84 21.75 -8.25
CA GLN A 394 2.16 21.43 -7.72
C GLN A 394 3.01 22.70 -7.62
N GLY A 395 3.92 22.79 -6.64
CA GLY A 395 4.85 23.92 -6.52
C GLY A 395 4.65 24.75 -5.25
N PRO A 396 5.63 25.60 -4.89
CA PRO A 396 5.66 26.33 -3.63
C PRO A 396 4.44 27.24 -3.40
N LYS A 397 3.78 27.70 -4.46
CA LYS A 397 2.58 28.57 -4.38
C LYS A 397 1.24 27.81 -4.44
N SER A 398 1.25 26.50 -4.63
CA SER A 398 0.04 25.68 -4.77
C SER A 398 -0.98 25.88 -3.63
N ARG A 399 -0.53 25.92 -2.37
CA ARG A 399 -1.41 26.17 -1.22
C ARG A 399 -2.01 27.57 -1.23
N ASP A 400 -1.20 28.58 -1.56
CA ASP A 400 -1.66 29.98 -1.55
C ASP A 400 -2.76 30.19 -2.60
N ILE A 401 -2.58 29.59 -3.78
CA ILE A 401 -3.56 29.59 -4.87
C ILE A 401 -4.86 28.89 -4.44
N LEU A 402 -4.76 27.69 -3.86
CA LEU A 402 -5.93 26.92 -3.40
C LEU A 402 -6.75 27.70 -2.38
N LEU A 403 -6.08 28.41 -1.46
CA LEU A 403 -6.75 29.26 -0.46
C LEU A 403 -7.33 30.55 -1.07
N ALA A 404 -6.72 31.08 -2.13
CA ALA A 404 -7.18 32.28 -2.84
C ALA A 404 -8.47 32.05 -3.64
N MET A 405 -8.82 30.80 -3.96
CA MET A 405 -10.08 30.45 -4.63
C MET A 405 -11.33 30.76 -3.78
N GLY A 406 -11.17 30.98 -2.48
CA GLY A 406 -12.26 31.22 -1.54
C GLY A 406 -12.63 29.97 -0.74
N VAL A 407 -12.39 30.01 0.56
CA VAL A 407 -12.69 28.92 1.50
C VAL A 407 -13.23 29.51 2.79
N ASP A 408 -14.13 28.79 3.45
CA ASP A 408 -14.53 29.15 4.81
C ASP A 408 -13.35 28.99 5.80
N SER A 409 -13.47 29.57 6.99
CA SER A 409 -12.39 29.58 7.99
C SER A 409 -12.01 28.19 8.50
N GLU A 410 -12.96 27.26 8.57
CA GLU A 410 -12.73 25.90 9.04
C GLU A 410 -11.96 25.08 8.00
N THR A 411 -12.44 25.09 6.75
CA THR A 411 -11.82 24.47 5.59
C THR A 411 -10.41 25.01 5.38
N ARG A 412 -10.22 26.33 5.50
CA ARG A 412 -8.90 26.97 5.48
C ARG A 412 -7.96 26.38 6.53
N ALA A 413 -8.43 26.24 7.77
CA ALA A 413 -7.62 25.68 8.85
C ALA A 413 -7.26 24.20 8.60
N ARG A 414 -8.16 23.40 8.03
CA ARG A 414 -7.89 22.00 7.64
C ARG A 414 -6.82 21.92 6.55
N ILE A 415 -6.97 22.66 5.45
CA ILE A 415 -6.01 22.65 4.33
C ILE A 415 -4.62 23.12 4.78
N ILE A 416 -4.53 24.15 5.63
CA ILE A 416 -3.23 24.65 6.14
C ILE A 416 -2.49 23.60 6.97
N LYS A 417 -3.23 22.82 7.77
CA LYS A 417 -2.68 21.80 8.67
C LYS A 417 -2.35 20.48 7.97
N LEU A 418 -2.86 20.29 6.75
CA LEU A 418 -2.69 19.05 6.00
C LEU A 418 -1.21 18.71 5.81
N LYS A 419 -0.78 17.58 6.35
CA LYS A 419 0.60 17.08 6.17
C LYS A 419 0.70 16.34 4.85
N ARG A 420 1.95 16.14 4.40
CA ARG A 420 2.18 15.32 3.21
C ARG A 420 1.58 13.93 3.44
N THR A 421 0.96 13.36 2.41
CA THR A 421 0.20 12.09 2.45
C THR A 421 -0.97 12.11 3.43
N GLU A 422 -1.55 13.28 3.66
CA GLU A 422 -2.87 13.44 4.28
C GLU A 422 -3.86 14.04 3.26
N LEU A 423 -5.16 13.79 3.47
CA LEU A 423 -6.25 14.28 2.64
C LEU A 423 -7.44 14.74 3.49
N CYS A 424 -8.30 15.57 2.91
CA CYS A 424 -9.59 15.92 3.48
C CYS A 424 -10.62 16.24 2.39
N ASP A 425 -11.89 16.00 2.68
CA ASP A 425 -12.99 16.53 1.87
C ASP A 425 -13.19 18.02 2.18
N ALA A 426 -13.39 18.84 1.14
CA ALA A 426 -13.49 20.29 1.25
C ALA A 426 -14.28 20.92 0.11
N VAL A 427 -14.99 22.01 0.41
CA VAL A 427 -15.52 22.92 -0.62
C VAL A 427 -14.54 24.08 -0.79
N VAL A 428 -13.95 24.22 -1.98
CA VAL A 428 -12.97 25.26 -2.30
C VAL A 428 -13.44 26.01 -3.54
N GLY A 429 -13.63 27.32 -3.44
CA GLY A 429 -14.15 28.15 -4.53
C GLY A 429 -15.53 27.72 -5.04
N GLY A 430 -16.34 27.09 -4.20
CA GLY A 430 -17.63 26.51 -4.58
C GLY A 430 -17.55 25.15 -5.29
N PHE A 431 -16.37 24.51 -5.32
CA PHE A 431 -16.17 23.16 -5.86
C PHE A 431 -16.07 22.15 -4.73
N ASP A 432 -16.84 21.06 -4.81
CA ASP A 432 -16.74 19.89 -3.92
C ASP A 432 -15.53 19.05 -4.33
N LEU A 433 -14.52 19.01 -3.46
CA LEU A 433 -13.22 18.41 -3.72
C LEU A 433 -12.84 17.38 -2.66
N ILE A 434 -12.11 16.35 -3.10
CA ILE A 434 -11.17 15.65 -2.22
C ILE A 434 -9.82 16.37 -2.40
N VAL A 435 -9.29 16.95 -1.34
CA VAL A 435 -8.02 17.68 -1.34
C VAL A 435 -6.96 16.80 -0.68
N SER A 436 -6.00 16.33 -1.47
CA SER A 436 -4.87 15.54 -0.97
C SER A 436 -3.57 16.32 -1.07
N ARG A 437 -2.73 16.27 -0.03
CA ARG A 437 -1.35 16.78 -0.10
C ARG A 437 -0.39 15.68 -0.59
N THR A 438 -0.58 15.32 -1.86
CA THR A 438 0.24 14.38 -2.64
C THR A 438 0.73 15.04 -3.93
N GLY A 439 1.70 14.42 -4.57
CA GLY A 439 2.29 14.99 -5.78
C GLY A 439 3.41 14.15 -6.36
N TYR A 440 3.66 14.37 -7.64
CA TYR A 440 4.58 13.59 -8.46
C TYR A 440 5.74 14.43 -9.03
N THR A 441 6.05 15.55 -8.38
CA THR A 441 7.02 16.53 -8.89
C THR A 441 8.27 16.69 -8.01
N GLY A 442 8.27 16.12 -6.80
CA GLY A 442 9.30 16.37 -5.78
C GLY A 442 9.16 17.74 -5.07
N GLU A 443 8.11 18.50 -5.37
CA GLU A 443 7.83 19.77 -4.70
C GLU A 443 7.44 19.57 -3.23
N LYS A 444 7.90 20.49 -2.37
CA LYS A 444 7.58 20.45 -0.92
C LYS A 444 6.10 20.73 -0.63
N MET A 445 5.46 21.48 -1.53
CA MET A 445 4.04 21.79 -1.48
C MET A 445 3.40 21.38 -2.80
N ALA A 446 2.38 20.55 -2.70
CA ALA A 446 1.76 19.88 -3.81
C ALA A 446 0.39 19.37 -3.38
N PHE A 447 -0.58 19.45 -4.27
CA PHE A 447 -1.91 18.92 -4.09
C PHE A 447 -2.37 18.12 -5.31
N GLU A 448 -3.16 17.09 -5.03
CA GLU A 448 -4.04 16.41 -5.98
C GLU A 448 -5.48 16.71 -5.55
N LEU A 449 -6.29 17.14 -6.53
CA LEU A 449 -7.59 17.77 -6.31
C LEU A 449 -8.62 17.00 -7.13
N PHE A 450 -9.37 16.16 -6.44
CA PHE A 450 -10.36 15.32 -7.10
C PHE A 450 -11.70 16.06 -7.20
N VAL A 451 -12.12 16.35 -8.42
CA VAL A 451 -13.33 17.11 -8.73
C VAL A 451 -14.29 16.28 -9.58
N HIS A 452 -15.58 16.61 -9.55
CA HIS A 452 -16.54 16.02 -10.48
C HIS A 452 -16.16 16.38 -11.93
N PRO A 453 -16.16 15.44 -12.90
CA PRO A 453 -15.70 15.69 -14.27
C PRO A 453 -16.48 16.79 -14.99
N GLU A 454 -17.78 16.91 -14.75
CA GLU A 454 -18.59 18.01 -15.32
C GLU A 454 -18.18 19.40 -14.83
N ARG A 455 -17.48 19.49 -13.69
CA ARG A 455 -16.99 20.74 -13.11
C ARG A 455 -15.49 20.94 -13.37
N ALA A 456 -14.82 20.01 -14.04
CA ALA A 456 -13.37 20.03 -14.22
C ALA A 456 -12.89 21.25 -15.02
N VAL A 457 -13.59 21.63 -16.08
CA VAL A 457 -13.27 22.81 -16.91
C VAL A 457 -13.42 24.10 -16.10
N ASP A 458 -14.54 24.28 -15.42
CA ASP A 458 -14.79 25.43 -14.54
C ASP A 458 -13.71 25.53 -13.45
N PHE A 459 -13.41 24.39 -12.83
CA PHE A 459 -12.42 24.31 -11.76
C PHE A 459 -11.03 24.67 -12.25
N TRP A 460 -10.60 24.11 -13.38
CA TRP A 460 -9.32 24.42 -14.02
C TRP A 460 -9.15 25.92 -14.27
N ASN A 461 -10.16 26.53 -14.91
CA ASN A 461 -10.15 27.97 -15.19
C ASN A 461 -10.15 28.82 -13.92
N ALA A 462 -10.88 28.39 -12.88
CA ALA A 462 -10.90 29.06 -11.58
C ALA A 462 -9.53 29.00 -10.88
N VAL A 463 -8.83 27.86 -10.93
CA VAL A 463 -7.46 27.72 -10.39
C VAL A 463 -6.49 28.62 -11.13
N LEU A 464 -6.51 28.63 -12.48
CA LEU A 464 -5.65 29.49 -13.28
C LEU A 464 -5.89 30.98 -12.97
N LYS A 465 -7.15 31.40 -12.89
CA LYS A 465 -7.52 32.78 -12.55
C LYS A 465 -7.07 33.17 -11.14
N ALA A 466 -7.34 32.33 -10.13
CA ALA A 466 -6.91 32.60 -8.75
C ALA A 466 -5.38 32.58 -8.61
N GLY A 467 -4.70 31.80 -9.46
CA GLY A 467 -3.26 31.62 -9.44
C GLY A 467 -2.45 32.59 -10.28
N GLU A 468 -3.09 33.44 -11.10
CA GLU A 468 -2.41 34.44 -11.94
C GLU A 468 -1.45 35.34 -11.14
N PRO A 469 -1.84 35.91 -9.96
CA PRO A 469 -0.91 36.71 -9.14
C PRO A 469 0.26 35.90 -8.56
N PHE A 470 0.16 34.57 -8.57
CA PHE A 470 1.16 33.65 -8.04
C PHE A 470 2.02 33.01 -9.13
N GLY A 471 1.76 33.29 -10.41
CA GLY A 471 2.52 32.76 -11.54
C GLY A 471 2.21 31.30 -11.88
N VAL A 472 0.98 30.83 -11.61
CA VAL A 472 0.56 29.48 -12.02
C VAL A 472 0.58 29.34 -13.54
N LYS A 473 1.00 28.18 -14.05
CA LYS A 473 0.91 27.84 -15.48
C LYS A 473 0.28 26.47 -15.70
N PRO A 474 -0.44 26.26 -16.81
CA PRO A 474 -0.77 24.91 -17.27
C PRO A 474 0.51 24.19 -17.67
N ILE A 475 0.64 22.92 -17.27
CA ILE A 475 1.86 22.12 -17.47
C ILE A 475 1.53 20.84 -18.24
N GLY A 476 2.31 20.56 -19.29
CA GLY A 476 2.19 19.37 -20.11
C GLY A 476 2.96 18.17 -19.58
N LEU A 477 2.74 17.02 -20.22
CA LEU A 477 3.37 15.74 -19.84
C LEU A 477 4.90 15.76 -19.92
N GLY A 478 5.50 16.52 -20.83
CA GLY A 478 6.96 16.59 -20.95
C GLY A 478 7.62 17.21 -19.72
N ALA A 479 7.04 18.28 -19.18
CA ALA A 479 7.51 18.87 -17.93
C ALA A 479 7.17 17.99 -16.72
N ARG A 480 6.03 17.28 -16.70
CA ARG A 480 5.74 16.28 -15.67
C ARG A 480 6.83 15.20 -15.60
N ASP A 481 7.23 14.65 -16.74
CA ASP A 481 8.29 13.64 -16.83
C ASP A 481 9.67 14.19 -16.43
N SER A 482 9.94 15.45 -16.74
CA SER A 482 11.14 16.15 -16.30
C SER A 482 11.20 16.32 -14.77
N LEU A 483 10.11 16.81 -14.17
CA LEU A 483 10.02 17.06 -12.73
C LEU A 483 10.14 15.78 -11.90
N ARG A 484 9.45 14.70 -12.30
CA ARG A 484 9.50 13.40 -11.62
C ARG A 484 10.88 12.76 -11.76
N THR A 485 11.53 12.89 -12.92
CA THR A 485 12.88 12.35 -13.16
C THR A 485 13.92 13.07 -12.33
N GLU A 486 13.86 14.41 -12.26
CA GLU A 486 14.73 15.20 -11.38
C GLU A 486 14.54 14.81 -9.91
N ALA A 487 13.30 14.52 -9.50
CA ALA A 487 12.97 14.03 -8.17
C ALA A 487 13.36 12.55 -7.94
N GLY A 488 13.58 11.77 -9.00
CA GLY A 488 13.81 10.32 -8.93
C GLY A 488 12.58 9.53 -8.50
N LEU A 489 11.40 9.96 -8.95
CA LEU A 489 10.16 9.21 -8.80
C LEU A 489 10.03 8.20 -9.96
N PRO A 490 9.48 7.00 -9.71
CA PRO A 490 9.46 5.94 -10.69
C PRO A 490 8.35 6.19 -11.70
N LEU A 491 8.57 5.80 -12.93
CA LEU A 491 7.52 5.67 -13.94
C LEU A 491 7.33 4.18 -14.24
N TYR A 492 6.08 3.70 -14.19
CA TYR A 492 5.74 2.35 -14.60
C TYR A 492 6.22 2.08 -16.04
N GLY A 493 6.85 0.93 -16.27
CA GLY A 493 7.51 0.55 -17.52
C GLY A 493 8.95 1.06 -17.68
N HIS A 494 9.44 1.91 -16.77
CA HIS A 494 10.80 2.45 -16.77
C HIS A 494 11.62 1.99 -15.57
N GLU A 495 11.20 2.39 -14.36
CA GLU A 495 11.91 2.06 -13.11
C GLU A 495 11.35 0.83 -12.39
N MET A 496 10.14 0.41 -12.75
CA MET A 496 9.47 -0.82 -12.33
C MET A 496 8.32 -1.15 -13.27
N GLY A 497 7.78 -2.37 -13.24
CA GLY A 497 6.57 -2.74 -13.97
C GLY A 497 6.67 -4.08 -14.67
N LEU A 498 5.68 -4.42 -15.49
CA LEU A 498 5.66 -5.57 -16.39
C LEU A 498 5.70 -5.05 -17.84
N GLY A 499 6.48 -5.67 -18.71
CA GLY A 499 6.48 -5.43 -20.15
C GLY A 499 7.73 -4.78 -20.76
N SER A 500 8.84 -4.67 -20.02
CA SER A 500 10.10 -4.23 -20.61
C SER A 500 10.87 -5.41 -21.23
N GLY A 501 10.93 -6.56 -20.55
CA GLY A 501 11.83 -7.67 -20.92
C GLY A 501 13.31 -7.26 -20.95
N LYS A 502 13.64 -6.07 -20.41
CA LYS A 502 14.93 -5.38 -20.61
C LYS A 502 16.02 -5.86 -19.65
N PHE A 503 15.70 -6.70 -18.67
CA PHE A 503 16.65 -7.23 -17.69
C PHE A 503 16.68 -8.76 -17.76
N ASP A 504 17.52 -9.35 -18.61
CA ASP A 504 17.65 -10.82 -18.76
C ASP A 504 16.30 -11.55 -18.94
N GLY A 505 15.35 -10.93 -19.66
CA GLY A 505 14.01 -11.49 -19.90
C GLY A 505 12.99 -11.27 -18.77
N ARG A 506 13.31 -10.48 -17.74
CA ARG A 506 12.39 -10.03 -16.68
C ARG A 506 12.42 -8.50 -16.51
N ASP A 507 11.47 -7.97 -15.76
CA ASP A 507 11.35 -6.54 -15.48
C ASP A 507 11.84 -6.16 -14.09
N LEU A 508 12.13 -4.86 -13.88
CA LEU A 508 12.54 -4.33 -12.58
C LEU A 508 11.38 -4.45 -11.56
N GLY A 509 11.67 -5.10 -10.43
CA GLY A 509 10.76 -5.21 -9.30
C GLY A 509 10.83 -3.99 -8.38
N VAL A 510 9.90 -3.92 -7.42
CA VAL A 510 9.76 -2.77 -6.51
C VAL A 510 11.06 -2.38 -5.79
N ALA A 511 11.82 -3.36 -5.30
CA ALA A 511 13.05 -3.11 -4.55
C ALA A 511 14.23 -2.73 -5.45
N GLU A 512 14.30 -3.29 -6.66
CA GLU A 512 15.25 -2.88 -7.69
C GLU A 512 14.96 -1.46 -8.14
N GLY A 513 13.68 -1.05 -8.24
CA GLY A 513 13.31 0.35 -8.48
C GLY A 513 13.63 1.32 -7.32
N GLY A 514 14.14 0.83 -6.18
CA GLY A 514 14.47 1.65 -5.00
C GLY A 514 13.32 1.85 -4.00
N PHE A 515 12.15 1.25 -4.24
CA PHE A 515 10.92 1.43 -3.44
C PHE A 515 10.60 0.23 -2.54
N GLY A 516 11.55 -0.69 -2.32
CA GLY A 516 11.33 -1.91 -1.52
C GLY A 516 10.83 -1.66 -0.09
N SER A 517 11.18 -0.52 0.51
CA SER A 517 10.70 -0.14 1.85
C SER A 517 9.19 0.17 1.92
N TYR A 518 8.52 0.30 0.77
CA TYR A 518 7.06 0.43 0.66
C TYR A 518 6.35 -0.93 0.63
N VAL A 519 7.08 -2.03 0.48
CA VAL A 519 6.54 -3.39 0.63
C VAL A 519 6.63 -3.81 2.08
N LYS A 520 5.49 -3.98 2.75
CA LYS A 520 5.41 -4.29 4.18
C LYS A 520 5.39 -5.78 4.40
N THR A 521 6.57 -6.39 4.29
CA THR A 521 6.79 -7.83 4.54
C THR A 521 6.46 -8.27 5.97
N TYR A 522 6.19 -7.34 6.90
CA TYR A 522 5.64 -7.69 8.21
C TYR A 522 4.18 -8.12 8.17
N LYS A 523 3.42 -7.78 7.11
CA LYS A 523 2.06 -8.31 6.96
C LYS A 523 2.13 -9.84 6.91
N PRO A 524 1.19 -10.56 7.55
CA PRO A 524 1.22 -12.03 7.54
C PRO A 524 1.21 -12.61 6.13
N TRP A 525 0.37 -12.03 5.26
CA TRP A 525 0.22 -12.43 3.86
C TRP A 525 -0.26 -11.26 2.98
N PHE A 526 0.15 -11.24 1.72
CA PHE A 526 -0.38 -10.46 0.58
C PHE A 526 0.13 -11.12 -0.71
N ILE A 527 -0.49 -10.84 -1.85
CA ILE A 527 -0.12 -11.43 -3.14
C ILE A 527 1.34 -11.07 -3.48
N GLY A 528 2.15 -12.09 -3.78
CA GLY A 528 3.56 -11.91 -4.13
C GLY A 528 4.51 -11.68 -2.94
N ARG A 529 4.03 -11.75 -1.69
CA ARG A 529 4.89 -11.51 -0.50
C ARG A 529 6.13 -12.38 -0.46
N ASP A 530 5.95 -13.70 -0.57
CA ASP A 530 7.04 -14.66 -0.34
C ASP A 530 8.02 -14.65 -1.51
N ALA A 531 7.52 -14.48 -2.75
CA ALA A 531 8.34 -14.23 -3.93
C ALA A 531 9.15 -12.93 -3.83
N PHE A 532 8.56 -11.85 -3.29
CA PHE A 532 9.28 -10.59 -3.06
C PHE A 532 10.41 -10.78 -2.05
N VAL A 533 10.15 -11.49 -0.94
CA VAL A 533 11.17 -11.78 0.09
C VAL A 533 12.29 -12.65 -0.48
N ALA A 534 11.98 -13.62 -1.34
CA ALA A 534 12.96 -14.45 -2.02
C ALA A 534 13.83 -13.60 -2.98
N ARG A 535 13.18 -12.79 -3.84
CA ARG A 535 13.86 -11.89 -4.79
C ARG A 535 14.80 -10.91 -4.09
N GLU A 536 14.40 -10.35 -2.94
CA GLU A 536 15.23 -9.39 -2.21
C GLU A 536 16.53 -10.00 -1.66
N LYS A 537 16.53 -11.31 -1.31
CA LYS A 537 17.75 -12.00 -0.85
C LYS A 537 18.81 -12.12 -1.95
N GLU A 538 18.38 -12.16 -3.21
CA GLU A 538 19.22 -12.37 -4.39
C GLU A 538 19.45 -11.09 -5.20
N ARG A 539 18.97 -9.94 -4.71
CA ARG A 539 18.99 -8.68 -5.45
C ARG A 539 20.43 -8.24 -5.76
N LYS A 540 20.72 -8.02 -7.04
CA LYS A 540 22.06 -7.66 -7.56
C LYS A 540 22.27 -6.16 -7.74
N GLY A 541 21.21 -5.41 -7.98
CA GLY A 541 21.29 -3.98 -8.27
C GLY A 541 20.10 -3.17 -7.78
N VAL A 542 20.11 -1.89 -8.13
CA VAL A 542 19.09 -0.91 -7.77
C VAL A 542 19.13 0.28 -8.72
N VAL A 543 17.98 0.91 -8.92
CA VAL A 543 17.87 2.20 -9.59
C VAL A 543 18.49 3.28 -8.69
N ILE A 544 19.39 4.05 -9.29
CA ILE A 544 19.99 5.25 -8.71
C ILE A 544 19.59 6.48 -9.52
N ARG A 545 19.79 7.66 -8.92
CA ARG A 545 19.75 8.93 -9.62
C ARG A 545 21.16 9.34 -10.00
N PHE A 546 21.34 9.81 -11.23
CA PHE A 546 22.61 10.33 -11.72
C PHE A 546 22.46 11.76 -12.24
N ARG A 547 23.60 12.45 -12.38
CA ARG A 547 23.71 13.73 -13.08
C ARG A 547 24.98 13.73 -13.91
N PHE A 548 24.90 14.22 -15.14
CA PHE A 548 26.09 14.45 -15.96
C PHE A 548 26.95 15.57 -15.38
N ASP A 549 28.26 15.49 -15.60
CA ASP A 549 29.21 16.50 -15.09
C ASP A 549 29.22 17.79 -15.93
N GLU A 550 28.71 17.74 -17.16
CA GLU A 550 28.63 18.87 -18.09
C GLU A 550 27.18 19.19 -18.50
N GLN A 551 26.89 20.46 -18.78
CA GLN A 551 25.56 20.88 -19.25
C GLN A 551 25.31 20.55 -20.72
N ARG A 552 26.35 20.57 -21.57
CA ARG A 552 26.23 20.38 -23.02
C ARG A 552 26.38 18.92 -23.43
N THR A 553 25.78 18.03 -22.65
CA THR A 553 25.79 16.59 -22.91
C THR A 553 24.57 16.18 -23.74
N ARG A 554 24.69 15.11 -24.54
CA ARG A 554 23.56 14.54 -25.25
C ARG A 554 22.60 13.85 -24.27
N MET A 555 21.30 13.90 -24.56
CA MET A 555 20.29 13.19 -23.78
C MET A 555 20.57 11.68 -23.79
N ALA A 556 20.57 11.07 -22.61
CA ALA A 556 20.56 9.63 -22.49
C ALA A 556 19.13 9.09 -22.67
N HIS A 557 19.00 7.92 -23.25
CA HIS A 557 17.73 7.27 -23.50
C HIS A 557 17.59 6.00 -22.67
N ASN A 558 16.36 5.53 -22.54
CA ASN A 558 16.08 4.24 -21.91
C ASN A 558 16.95 3.13 -22.56
N SER A 559 17.51 2.26 -21.72
CA SER A 559 18.45 1.19 -22.07
C SER A 559 19.87 1.62 -22.47
N ASP A 560 20.20 2.91 -22.45
CA ASP A 560 21.57 3.34 -22.71
C ASP A 560 22.55 2.67 -21.71
N PRO A 561 23.67 2.08 -22.18
CA PRO A 561 24.63 1.40 -21.32
C PRO A 561 25.23 2.34 -20.28
N VAL A 562 25.27 1.88 -19.03
CA VAL A 562 26.07 2.50 -17.97
C VAL A 562 27.30 1.64 -17.73
N VAL A 563 28.49 2.25 -17.75
CA VAL A 563 29.78 1.57 -17.61
C VAL A 563 30.64 2.18 -16.50
N ASN A 564 31.58 1.40 -15.97
CA ASN A 564 32.60 1.89 -15.04
C ASN A 564 33.80 2.51 -15.79
N ASP A 565 34.83 2.93 -15.05
CA ASP A 565 36.06 3.53 -15.57
C ASP A 565 36.89 2.59 -16.46
N LYS A 566 36.66 1.28 -16.37
CA LYS A 566 37.27 0.24 -17.23
C LYS A 566 36.45 -0.06 -18.48
N GLY A 567 35.30 0.60 -18.66
CA GLY A 567 34.38 0.35 -19.78
C GLY A 567 33.52 -0.90 -19.61
N GLU A 568 33.50 -1.52 -18.44
CA GLU A 568 32.65 -2.69 -18.15
C GLU A 568 31.22 -2.23 -17.90
N ARG A 569 30.22 -2.90 -18.50
CA ARG A 569 28.81 -2.59 -18.27
C ARG A 569 28.42 -2.96 -16.84
N ILE A 570 27.86 -1.99 -16.13
CA ILE A 570 27.41 -2.10 -14.73
C ILE A 570 25.91 -1.84 -14.57
N GLY A 571 25.22 -1.51 -15.66
CA GLY A 571 23.83 -1.08 -15.63
C GLY A 571 23.31 -0.50 -16.93
N PHE A 572 22.16 0.16 -16.84
CA PHE A 572 21.51 0.84 -17.95
C PHE A 572 20.63 2.00 -17.46
N VAL A 573 20.48 3.02 -18.30
CA VAL A 573 19.62 4.18 -18.04
C VAL A 573 18.15 3.77 -18.15
N THR A 574 17.32 4.24 -17.22
CA THR A 574 15.86 4.04 -17.23
C THR A 574 15.13 5.30 -17.68
N SER A 575 15.57 6.48 -17.22
CA SER A 575 14.98 7.77 -17.57
C SER A 575 16.04 8.87 -17.56
N CYS A 576 15.88 9.91 -18.38
CA CYS A 576 16.75 11.10 -18.37
C CYS A 576 15.96 12.34 -18.76
N ALA A 577 16.22 13.46 -18.09
CA ALA A 577 15.58 14.74 -18.33
C ALA A 577 16.52 15.90 -17.98
N ILE A 578 16.10 17.11 -18.34
CA ILE A 578 16.78 18.34 -17.95
C ILE A 578 16.38 18.75 -16.53
N ASP A 579 17.33 19.20 -15.72
CA ASP A 579 17.05 19.73 -14.39
C ASP A 579 16.90 21.26 -14.39
N SER A 580 16.58 21.81 -13.22
CA SER A 580 16.36 23.25 -13.02
C SER A 580 17.59 24.11 -13.34
N GLU A 581 18.81 23.53 -13.33
CA GLU A 581 20.08 24.18 -13.61
C GLU A 581 20.59 23.90 -15.03
N ARG A 582 19.74 23.30 -15.89
CA ARG A 582 20.05 22.89 -17.28
C ARG A 582 21.09 21.79 -17.42
N PHE A 583 21.41 21.06 -16.37
CA PHE A 583 22.14 19.81 -16.52
C PHE A 583 21.17 18.69 -16.87
N LEU A 584 21.71 17.63 -17.48
CA LEU A 584 20.98 16.40 -17.65
C LEU A 584 21.13 15.53 -16.40
N THR A 585 19.99 15.08 -15.88
CA THR A 585 19.87 14.17 -14.74
C THR A 585 18.94 13.02 -15.11
N GLY A 586 19.04 11.92 -14.40
CA GLY A 586 18.23 10.76 -14.73
C GLY A 586 18.26 9.69 -13.67
N GLN A 587 17.68 8.57 -14.05
CA GLN A 587 17.65 7.34 -13.28
C GLN A 587 18.30 6.23 -14.09
N ALA A 588 19.01 5.34 -13.41
CA ALA A 588 19.66 4.19 -14.02
C ALA A 588 19.67 3.02 -13.05
N TYR A 589 19.36 1.83 -13.54
CA TYR A 589 19.65 0.60 -12.81
C TYR A 589 21.16 0.37 -12.85
N VAL A 590 21.77 0.12 -11.69
CA VAL A 590 23.18 -0.26 -11.57
C VAL A 590 23.35 -1.40 -10.58
N ASP A 591 24.40 -2.17 -10.73
CA ASP A 591 24.82 -3.14 -9.72
C ASP A 591 25.07 -2.47 -8.36
N LEU A 592 24.75 -3.19 -7.28
CA LEU A 592 24.79 -2.66 -5.92
C LEU A 592 26.15 -2.06 -5.52
N ALA A 593 27.24 -2.60 -6.07
CA ALA A 593 28.60 -2.11 -5.82
C ALA A 593 28.81 -0.66 -6.28
N TYR A 594 28.04 -0.19 -7.26
CA TYR A 594 28.14 1.16 -7.84
C TYR A 594 27.03 2.11 -7.39
N ALA A 595 26.13 1.66 -6.51
CA ALA A 595 24.96 2.45 -6.11
C ALA A 595 25.24 3.55 -5.07
N LYS A 596 26.50 3.70 -4.61
CA LYS A 596 26.89 4.68 -3.60
C LYS A 596 26.90 6.09 -4.21
N GLU A 597 26.38 7.06 -3.46
CA GLU A 597 26.46 8.48 -3.83
C GLU A 597 27.91 8.92 -4.03
N GLY A 598 28.15 9.72 -5.07
CA GLY A 598 29.47 10.19 -5.49
C GLY A 598 30.23 9.22 -6.39
N THR A 599 29.75 7.99 -6.59
CA THR A 599 30.39 7.03 -7.52
C THR A 599 30.41 7.61 -8.94
N PRO A 600 31.59 7.77 -9.58
CA PRO A 600 31.68 8.12 -10.99
C PRO A 600 31.15 7.00 -11.87
N ILE A 601 30.40 7.35 -12.91
CA ILE A 601 29.88 6.43 -13.91
C ILE A 601 30.01 7.07 -15.30
N LEU A 602 30.00 6.23 -16.33
CA LEU A 602 30.08 6.65 -17.72
C LEU A 602 28.83 6.16 -18.45
N ILE A 603 28.25 6.97 -19.33
CA ILE A 603 27.01 6.63 -20.06
C ILE A 603 27.24 6.76 -21.56
N HIS A 604 26.95 5.70 -22.32
CA HIS A 604 26.99 5.71 -23.78
C HIS A 604 25.64 6.14 -24.34
N GLN A 605 25.51 7.41 -24.75
CA GLN A 605 24.22 7.93 -25.20
C GLN A 605 23.82 7.40 -26.57
N GLY A 606 22.56 6.96 -26.69
CA GLY A 606 21.97 6.40 -27.90
C GLY A 606 22.37 4.95 -28.17
N GLY A 607 22.82 4.22 -27.15
CA GLY A 607 23.17 2.79 -27.22
C GLY A 607 24.45 2.46 -28.00
N VAL A 608 25.16 3.46 -28.51
CA VAL A 608 26.35 3.26 -29.35
C VAL A 608 27.61 3.24 -28.49
N MET A 609 28.13 2.03 -28.23
CA MET A 609 29.37 1.82 -27.47
C MET A 609 30.64 2.31 -28.18
N ASP A 610 30.59 2.51 -29.50
CA ASP A 610 31.73 2.95 -30.31
C ASP A 610 32.09 4.44 -30.12
N ARG A 611 31.20 5.21 -29.47
CA ARG A 611 31.45 6.62 -29.14
C ARG A 611 31.93 6.76 -27.70
N PRO A 612 32.78 7.76 -27.41
CA PRO A 612 33.18 8.04 -26.04
C PRO A 612 31.93 8.26 -25.16
N PRO A 613 31.83 7.58 -24.00
CA PRO A 613 30.74 7.83 -23.07
C PRO A 613 30.92 9.18 -22.40
N ALA A 614 29.84 9.80 -21.94
CA ALA A 614 29.94 11.00 -21.13
C ALA A 614 30.00 10.69 -19.64
N ALA A 615 30.75 11.51 -18.91
CA ALA A 615 30.91 11.42 -17.48
C ALA A 615 29.66 11.87 -16.72
N ALA A 616 29.24 11.04 -15.78
CA ALA A 616 28.19 11.33 -14.84
C ALA A 616 28.57 10.80 -13.45
N LYS A 617 27.79 11.16 -12.45
CA LYS A 617 27.97 10.65 -11.09
C LYS A 617 26.63 10.28 -10.48
N VAL A 618 26.67 9.28 -9.60
CA VAL A 618 25.54 8.93 -8.75
C VAL A 618 25.30 10.08 -7.77
N VAL A 619 24.11 10.69 -7.80
CA VAL A 619 23.74 11.79 -6.91
C VAL A 619 22.92 11.34 -5.72
N SER A 620 22.18 10.24 -5.84
CA SER A 620 21.48 9.63 -4.71
C SER A 620 20.92 8.27 -5.09
N ARG A 621 20.71 7.39 -4.11
CA ARG A 621 19.88 6.20 -4.25
C ARG A 621 18.39 6.48 -4.02
N PHE A 622 18.04 7.60 -3.40
CA PHE A 622 16.68 7.88 -2.95
C PHE A 622 16.02 8.98 -3.79
N ALA A 623 14.71 8.83 -3.97
CA ALA A 623 13.84 9.87 -4.46
C ALA A 623 13.85 11.08 -3.51
N LYS A 624 13.80 12.29 -4.07
CA LYS A 624 13.45 13.53 -3.36
C LYS A 624 11.96 13.49 -3.08
N LEU A 625 11.61 12.81 -1.99
CA LEU A 625 10.26 12.82 -1.43
C LEU A 625 10.11 14.07 -0.57
#